data_AF-L0D8A7-F1
#
_entry.id   AF-L0D8A7-F1
#
_cell.length_a   1.000
_cell.length_b   1.000
_cell.length_c   1.000
_cell.angle_alpha   90.00
_cell.angle_beta   90.00
_cell.angle_gamma   90.00
#
_symmetry.space_group_name_H-M   'P 1'
#
loop_
_entity.id
_entity.type
_entity.pdbx_description
1 polymer ?
#
loop_
_entity_poly.entity_id
_entity_poly.type
_entity_poly.pdbx_seq_one_letter_code
_entity_poly.pdbx_strand_id
1 'polypeptide(L)'
;MLMSGLSGNEIFCLTRKGWSPGNIVVGNSVYSLGLVRGITSSLKTLAGGEVVSVTQLIADGRHAAIGRLENEATQHGAHGLTGVASELKPVGNMIEFLAIGSAIHGDDYSGPFFSTACSGQDLYCQLDSGYEPRHFVIGNVAYALGVGRGITGSLKMIARRGEIKEFSDMYNHTRHLALERLENEAAERGCNAVVDIITRILPFGVGVREMLLVGTGSYNPVLGQPKRPVTSELTGEELWNLTQMGYAPLRLVLGTSVYSLGLLGGLSAFFQSFGRGEISEVTQLIYDARENCLEHIRAEAEELKADGVIGIKVFIYELGGGLVEVMAIGTAIRKHSGVRTQTEQLLPQAIIRDRDTFFDLAPQMQGMRNRELERK
;
A
#
# COMPACT_ATOMS: atom_id res chain seq x y z
N MET A 1 -21.82 -18.07 19.77
CA MET A 1 -20.69 -17.53 20.58
C MET A 1 -19.97 -16.53 19.70
N LEU A 2 -19.71 -15.30 20.20
CA LEU A 2 -18.97 -14.28 19.44
C LEU A 2 -17.49 -14.67 19.37
N MET A 3 -16.95 -14.74 18.16
CA MET A 3 -15.54 -15.02 17.88
C MET A 3 -14.99 -13.87 17.01
N SER A 4 -14.72 -12.71 17.63
CA SER A 4 -14.28 -11.52 16.90
C SER A 4 -12.77 -11.46 16.75
N GLY A 5 -12.29 -10.92 15.62
CA GLY A 5 -10.90 -10.53 15.44
C GLY A 5 -10.59 -9.13 15.99
N LEU A 6 -11.60 -8.39 16.47
CA LEU A 6 -11.45 -7.04 16.99
C LEU A 6 -10.85 -7.03 18.40
N SER A 7 -9.96 -6.08 18.65
CA SER A 7 -9.48 -5.80 20.01
C SER A 7 -10.52 -5.06 20.85
N GLY A 8 -10.29 -5.01 22.16
CA GLY A 8 -11.13 -4.22 23.07
C GLY A 8 -11.13 -2.72 22.74
N ASN A 9 -10.00 -2.19 22.23
CA ASN A 9 -9.89 -0.78 21.81
C ASN A 9 -10.71 -0.52 20.54
N GLU A 10 -10.65 -1.44 19.57
CA GLU A 10 -11.46 -1.36 18.35
C GLU A 10 -12.96 -1.42 18.67
N ILE A 11 -13.40 -2.38 19.50
CA ILE A 11 -14.80 -2.51 19.91
C ILE A 11 -15.30 -1.23 20.59
N PHE A 12 -14.49 -0.65 21.48
CA PHE A 12 -14.83 0.59 22.15
C PHE A 12 -15.03 1.73 21.14
N CYS A 13 -14.09 1.90 20.21
CA CYS A 13 -14.17 2.94 19.17
C CYS A 13 -15.40 2.75 18.28
N LEU A 14 -15.64 1.54 17.79
CA LEU A 14 -16.77 1.20 16.92
C LEU A 14 -18.12 1.44 17.62
N THR A 15 -18.24 1.10 18.90
CA THR A 15 -19.47 1.34 19.68
C THR A 15 -19.81 2.84 19.78
N ARG A 16 -18.80 3.72 19.79
CA ARG A 16 -19.00 5.18 19.77
C ARG A 16 -19.57 5.70 18.45
N LYS A 17 -19.54 4.88 17.40
CA LYS A 17 -20.13 5.13 16.08
C LYS A 17 -21.33 4.24 15.77
N GLY A 18 -21.89 3.56 16.78
CA GLY A 18 -23.10 2.74 16.64
C GLY A 18 -22.86 1.36 16.03
N TRP A 19 -21.62 0.88 16.04
CA TRP A 19 -21.24 -0.44 15.53
C TRP A 19 -20.95 -1.42 16.67
N SER A 20 -21.53 -2.61 16.60
CA SER A 20 -21.27 -3.73 17.50
C SER A 20 -20.41 -4.80 16.83
N PRO A 21 -19.62 -5.58 17.59
CA PRO A 21 -18.71 -6.57 17.03
C PRO A 21 -19.44 -7.81 16.53
N GLY A 22 -18.98 -8.34 15.40
CA GLY A 22 -19.35 -9.62 14.83
C GLY A 22 -18.17 -10.61 14.80
N ASN A 23 -18.40 -11.75 14.16
CA ASN A 23 -17.40 -12.81 14.04
C ASN A 23 -16.29 -12.45 13.04
N ILE A 24 -15.11 -13.05 13.23
CA ILE A 24 -14.11 -13.16 12.18
C ILE A 24 -14.70 -13.95 11.00
N VAL A 25 -14.41 -13.49 9.79
CA VAL A 25 -14.80 -14.14 8.55
C VAL A 25 -13.57 -14.35 7.68
N VAL A 26 -13.60 -15.37 6.83
CA VAL A 26 -12.47 -15.73 5.97
C VAL A 26 -12.97 -16.07 4.56
N GLY A 27 -12.27 -15.57 3.55
CA GLY A 27 -12.48 -15.97 2.17
C GLY A 27 -11.17 -16.43 1.55
N ASN A 28 -11.18 -17.51 0.78
CA ASN A 28 -9.97 -18.00 0.14
C ASN A 28 -10.17 -18.38 -1.33
N SER A 29 -9.12 -18.29 -2.12
CA SER A 29 -9.06 -18.70 -3.52
C SER A 29 -7.72 -19.37 -3.80
N VAL A 30 -7.69 -20.48 -4.53
CA VAL A 30 -6.46 -21.27 -4.71
C VAL A 30 -6.15 -21.46 -6.19
N TYR A 31 -4.90 -21.17 -6.58
CA TYR A 31 -4.40 -21.29 -7.95
C TYR A 31 -3.18 -22.22 -7.98
N SER A 32 -3.03 -23.01 -9.04
CA SER A 32 -1.87 -23.90 -9.18
C SER A 32 -0.58 -23.12 -9.52
N LEU A 33 0.55 -23.47 -8.89
CA LEU A 33 1.86 -22.93 -9.24
C LEU A 33 2.31 -23.37 -10.64
N GLY A 34 1.76 -24.45 -11.20
CA GLY A 34 1.99 -24.85 -12.59
C GLY A 34 1.50 -23.80 -13.57
N LEU A 35 0.29 -23.27 -13.36
CA LEU A 35 -0.26 -22.15 -14.12
C LEU A 35 0.61 -20.90 -13.96
N VAL A 36 0.96 -20.55 -12.72
CA VAL A 36 1.79 -19.38 -12.41
C VAL A 36 3.20 -19.50 -13.02
N ARG A 37 3.83 -20.67 -12.96
CA ARG A 37 5.12 -20.96 -13.61
C ARG A 37 5.01 -20.92 -15.12
N GLY A 38 3.92 -21.41 -15.70
CA GLY A 38 3.67 -21.29 -17.15
C GLY A 38 3.68 -19.83 -17.60
N ILE A 39 2.96 -18.97 -16.88
CA ILE A 39 2.90 -17.53 -17.15
C ILE A 39 4.28 -16.89 -16.93
N THR A 40 4.91 -17.15 -15.78
CA THR A 40 6.18 -16.49 -15.40
C THR A 40 7.41 -16.99 -16.19
N SER A 41 7.41 -18.24 -16.65
CA SER A 41 8.53 -18.79 -17.44
C SER A 41 8.61 -18.22 -18.86
N SER A 42 7.49 -17.73 -19.40
CA SER A 42 7.45 -16.99 -20.67
C SER A 42 8.08 -15.60 -20.59
N LEU A 43 8.27 -15.07 -19.37
CA LEU A 43 8.77 -13.72 -19.11
C LEU A 43 10.29 -13.58 -19.19
N LYS A 44 11.03 -14.68 -19.46
CA LYS A 44 12.50 -14.69 -19.55
C LYS A 44 13.08 -13.76 -20.62
N THR A 45 12.23 -13.12 -21.42
CA THR A 45 12.58 -12.23 -22.54
C THR A 45 12.02 -10.81 -22.40
N LEU A 46 11.23 -10.50 -21.36
CA LEU A 46 10.63 -9.17 -21.24
C LEU A 46 11.67 -8.13 -20.80
N ALA A 47 11.73 -7.04 -21.55
CA ALA A 47 12.20 -5.76 -21.02
C ALA A 47 11.29 -5.40 -19.84
N GLY A 48 11.84 -4.85 -18.75
CA GLY A 48 11.13 -4.64 -17.49
C GLY A 48 9.78 -3.89 -17.62
N GLY A 49 9.03 -3.86 -16.53
CA GLY A 49 7.71 -3.23 -16.47
C GLY A 49 6.60 -4.23 -16.15
N GLU A 50 5.35 -3.81 -16.35
CA GLU A 50 4.19 -4.61 -15.98
C GLU A 50 4.13 -5.95 -16.75
N VAL A 51 3.83 -7.00 -16.01
CA VAL A 51 3.44 -8.31 -16.52
C VAL A 51 1.94 -8.47 -16.39
N VAL A 52 1.20 -7.99 -17.38
CA VAL A 52 -0.28 -7.86 -17.34
C VAL A 52 -0.97 -9.17 -16.96
N SER A 53 -0.55 -10.30 -17.53
CA SER A 53 -1.14 -11.62 -17.24
C SER A 53 -0.94 -12.07 -15.79
N VAL A 54 0.21 -11.75 -15.19
CA VAL A 54 0.47 -12.02 -13.77
C VAL A 54 -0.32 -11.05 -12.90
N THR A 55 -0.36 -9.77 -13.28
CA THR A 55 -1.17 -8.78 -12.57
C THR A 55 -2.62 -9.22 -12.49
N GLN A 56 -3.21 -9.60 -13.63
CA GLN A 56 -4.61 -10.01 -13.69
C GLN A 56 -4.86 -11.26 -12.85
N LEU A 57 -3.97 -12.27 -12.92
CA LEU A 57 -4.10 -13.48 -12.10
C LEU A 57 -4.11 -13.15 -10.60
N ILE A 58 -3.24 -12.25 -10.16
CA ILE A 58 -3.18 -11.83 -8.75
C ILE A 58 -4.44 -11.04 -8.39
N ALA A 59 -4.86 -10.10 -9.23
CA ALA A 59 -6.05 -9.29 -9.02
C ALA A 59 -7.30 -10.18 -8.90
N ASP A 60 -7.52 -11.09 -9.86
CA ASP A 60 -8.64 -12.03 -9.87
C ASP A 60 -8.63 -12.95 -8.65
N GLY A 61 -7.45 -13.45 -8.27
CA GLY A 61 -7.27 -14.27 -7.08
C GLY A 61 -7.69 -13.56 -5.79
N ARG A 62 -7.23 -12.32 -5.60
CA ARG A 62 -7.58 -11.48 -4.44
C ARG A 62 -9.07 -11.13 -4.43
N HIS A 63 -9.63 -10.68 -5.54
CA HIS A 63 -11.04 -10.34 -5.66
C HIS A 63 -11.95 -11.55 -5.41
N ALA A 64 -11.57 -12.74 -5.89
CA ALA A 64 -12.33 -13.96 -5.61
C ALA A 64 -12.29 -14.37 -4.14
N ALA A 65 -11.18 -14.12 -3.43
CA ALA A 65 -11.09 -14.36 -2.00
C ALA A 65 -11.95 -13.35 -1.21
N ILE A 66 -11.86 -12.06 -1.55
CA ILE A 66 -12.64 -10.98 -0.92
C ILE A 66 -14.14 -11.16 -1.19
N GLY A 67 -14.55 -11.48 -2.40
CA GLY A 67 -15.96 -11.74 -2.70
C GLY A 67 -16.53 -12.89 -1.87
N ARG A 68 -15.74 -13.94 -1.57
CA ARG A 68 -16.16 -15.00 -0.66
C ARG A 68 -16.26 -14.53 0.79
N LEU A 69 -15.29 -13.73 1.24
CA LEU A 69 -15.29 -13.09 2.57
C LEU A 69 -16.55 -12.25 2.79
N GLU A 70 -16.89 -11.37 1.85
CA GLU A 70 -18.04 -10.47 1.92
C GLU A 70 -19.37 -11.24 1.86
N ASN A 71 -19.45 -12.28 1.03
CA ASN A 71 -20.62 -13.16 0.96
C ASN A 71 -20.86 -13.90 2.27
N GLU A 72 -19.81 -14.45 2.91
CA GLU A 72 -19.92 -15.10 4.22
C GLU A 72 -20.41 -14.11 5.28
N ALA A 73 -19.82 -12.91 5.33
CA ALA A 73 -20.21 -11.87 6.27
C ALA A 73 -21.70 -11.48 6.10
N THR A 74 -22.13 -11.26 4.85
CA THR A 74 -23.51 -10.90 4.52
C THR A 74 -24.49 -12.01 4.91
N GLN A 75 -24.14 -13.29 4.65
CA GLN A 75 -24.96 -14.44 5.04
C GLN A 75 -25.13 -14.55 6.57
N HIS A 76 -24.15 -14.09 7.33
CA HIS A 76 -24.20 -14.03 8.79
C HIS A 76 -24.82 -12.72 9.33
N GLY A 77 -25.43 -11.91 8.46
CA GLY A 77 -26.13 -10.68 8.85
C GLY A 77 -25.21 -9.53 9.26
N ALA A 78 -23.94 -9.57 8.86
CA ALA A 78 -23.03 -8.45 9.03
C ALA A 78 -23.43 -7.28 8.12
N HIS A 79 -23.21 -6.07 8.60
CA HIS A 79 -23.45 -4.84 7.85
C HIS A 79 -22.16 -4.27 7.25
N GLY A 80 -21.01 -4.65 7.81
CA GLY A 80 -19.74 -4.38 7.19
C GLY A 80 -18.60 -5.19 7.77
N LEU A 81 -17.41 -4.97 7.20
CA LEU A 81 -16.15 -5.58 7.62
C LEU A 81 -15.12 -4.51 7.92
N THR A 82 -14.36 -4.72 8.99
CA THR A 82 -13.18 -3.92 9.31
C THR A 82 -11.92 -4.78 9.33
N GLY A 83 -10.78 -4.13 9.15
CA GLY A 83 -9.46 -4.76 9.19
C GLY A 83 -9.28 -5.83 8.12
N VAL A 84 -9.89 -5.64 6.94
CA VAL A 84 -9.77 -6.61 5.86
C VAL A 84 -8.32 -6.68 5.41
N ALA A 85 -7.72 -7.86 5.52
CA ALA A 85 -6.36 -8.15 5.08
C ALA A 85 -6.39 -9.13 3.90
N SER A 86 -5.54 -8.89 2.90
CA SER A 86 -5.38 -9.76 1.74
C SER A 86 -3.95 -10.31 1.66
N GLU A 87 -3.79 -11.61 1.85
CA GLU A 87 -2.50 -12.32 1.91
C GLU A 87 -2.37 -13.33 0.78
N LEU A 88 -1.13 -13.57 0.35
CA LEU A 88 -0.76 -14.67 -0.54
C LEU A 88 0.06 -15.68 0.24
N LYS A 89 -0.40 -16.92 0.32
CA LYS A 89 0.26 -18.01 1.01
C LYS A 89 0.64 -19.12 0.03
N PRO A 90 1.93 -19.49 -0.08
CA PRO A 90 2.30 -20.69 -0.80
C PRO A 90 1.82 -21.92 -0.02
N VAL A 91 1.04 -22.79 -0.67
CA VAL A 91 0.53 -24.03 -0.09
C VAL A 91 0.90 -25.19 -1.01
N GLY A 92 2.00 -25.87 -0.71
CA GLY A 92 2.56 -26.92 -1.57
C GLY A 92 2.87 -26.40 -2.97
N ASN A 93 2.21 -26.98 -3.99
CA ASN A 93 2.33 -26.56 -5.39
C ASN A 93 1.23 -25.56 -5.81
N MET A 94 0.66 -24.80 -4.87
CA MET A 94 -0.40 -23.82 -5.10
C MET A 94 -0.07 -22.50 -4.42
N ILE A 95 -0.76 -21.45 -4.84
CA ILE A 95 -0.84 -20.17 -4.13
C ILE A 95 -2.28 -20.01 -3.66
N GLU A 96 -2.45 -19.81 -2.37
CA GLU A 96 -3.71 -19.41 -1.76
C GLU A 96 -3.74 -17.88 -1.62
N PHE A 97 -4.79 -17.27 -2.18
CA PHE A 97 -5.21 -15.92 -1.87
C PHE A 97 -6.16 -16.01 -0.69
N LEU A 98 -5.80 -15.37 0.41
CA LEU A 98 -6.54 -15.39 1.66
C LEU A 98 -6.99 -13.97 1.99
N ALA A 99 -8.28 -13.81 2.26
CA ALA A 99 -8.89 -12.59 2.77
C ALA A 99 -9.45 -12.87 4.15
N ILE A 100 -9.17 -12.00 5.12
CA ILE A 100 -9.64 -12.13 6.51
C ILE A 100 -10.17 -10.77 6.94
N GLY A 101 -11.26 -10.74 7.69
CA GLY A 101 -11.78 -9.50 8.28
C GLY A 101 -12.65 -9.77 9.49
N SER A 102 -13.00 -8.71 10.21
CA SER A 102 -13.92 -8.77 11.35
C SER A 102 -15.26 -8.17 10.98
N ALA A 103 -16.34 -8.94 11.14
CA ALA A 103 -17.69 -8.45 10.93
C ALA A 103 -18.09 -7.41 11.98
N ILE A 104 -18.92 -6.46 11.58
CA ILE A 104 -19.58 -5.49 12.45
C ILE A 104 -21.06 -5.36 12.08
N HIS A 105 -21.89 -5.01 13.06
CA HIS A 105 -23.33 -4.84 12.91
C HIS A 105 -23.74 -3.46 13.42
N GLY A 106 -24.65 -2.78 12.72
CA GLY A 106 -25.29 -1.55 13.21
C GLY A 106 -26.77 -1.82 13.42
N ASP A 107 -27.29 -1.57 14.63
CA ASP A 107 -28.67 -1.92 14.98
C ASP A 107 -29.71 -1.13 14.15
N ASP A 108 -29.38 0.11 13.80
CA ASP A 108 -30.21 1.00 12.98
C ASP A 108 -29.66 1.19 11.55
N TYR A 109 -28.67 0.38 11.15
CA TYR A 109 -28.04 0.53 9.84
C TYR A 109 -28.87 -0.15 8.75
N SER A 110 -29.27 0.64 7.74
CA SER A 110 -30.01 0.16 6.57
C SER A 110 -29.30 0.46 5.24
N GLY A 111 -28.04 0.86 5.31
CA GLY A 111 -27.21 1.14 4.13
C GLY A 111 -26.69 -0.13 3.45
N PRO A 112 -25.98 0.03 2.31
CA PRO A 112 -25.34 -1.11 1.65
C PRO A 112 -24.24 -1.71 2.51
N PHE A 113 -23.97 -3.00 2.34
CA PHE A 113 -22.80 -3.63 2.94
C PHE A 113 -21.51 -2.91 2.53
N PHE A 114 -20.56 -2.78 3.45
CA PHE A 114 -19.24 -2.20 3.17
C PHE A 114 -18.09 -3.05 3.73
N SER A 115 -16.90 -2.85 3.20
CA SER A 115 -15.66 -3.44 3.69
C SER A 115 -14.59 -2.36 3.81
N THR A 116 -13.66 -2.49 4.75
CA THR A 116 -12.58 -1.52 4.97
C THR A 116 -11.24 -2.21 5.13
N ALA A 117 -10.17 -1.56 4.66
CA ALA A 117 -8.79 -2.01 4.90
C ALA A 117 -8.33 -1.67 6.32
N CYS A 118 -8.93 -0.64 6.91
CA CYS A 118 -8.53 -0.03 8.15
C CYS A 118 -9.04 -0.79 9.39
N SER A 119 -8.35 -0.65 10.52
CA SER A 119 -8.77 -1.21 11.81
C SER A 119 -10.09 -0.58 12.30
N GLY A 120 -10.72 -1.15 13.33
CA GLY A 120 -11.87 -0.53 13.97
C GLY A 120 -11.56 0.83 14.62
N GLN A 121 -10.33 1.04 15.08
CA GLN A 121 -9.86 2.34 15.59
C GLN A 121 -9.74 3.37 14.46
N ASP A 122 -9.14 2.98 13.33
CA ASP A 122 -8.99 3.86 12.17
C ASP A 122 -10.35 4.17 11.52
N LEU A 123 -11.26 3.18 11.48
CA LEU A 123 -12.62 3.39 11.00
C LEU A 123 -13.37 4.43 11.85
N TYR A 124 -13.19 4.43 13.17
CA TYR A 124 -13.72 5.50 14.02
C TYR A 124 -13.23 6.87 13.55
N CYS A 125 -11.92 7.01 13.31
CA CYS A 125 -11.34 8.27 12.87
C CYS A 125 -11.88 8.72 11.50
N GLN A 126 -12.02 7.79 10.55
CA GLN A 126 -12.58 8.06 9.23
C GLN A 126 -14.03 8.53 9.32
N LEU A 127 -14.88 7.81 10.06
CA LEU A 127 -16.28 8.17 10.28
C LEU A 127 -16.41 9.52 10.99
N ASP A 128 -15.60 9.78 12.01
CA ASP A 128 -15.58 11.07 12.71
C ASP A 128 -15.14 12.21 11.80
N SER A 129 -14.29 11.94 10.81
CA SER A 129 -13.83 12.89 9.79
C SER A 129 -14.78 13.03 8.59
N GLY A 130 -15.94 12.37 8.62
CA GLY A 130 -16.97 12.45 7.58
C GLY A 130 -16.74 11.57 6.35
N TYR A 131 -15.89 10.55 6.45
CA TYR A 131 -15.69 9.55 5.40
C TYR A 131 -16.60 8.34 5.67
N GLU A 132 -17.53 8.10 4.75
CA GLU A 132 -18.44 6.95 4.79
C GLU A 132 -17.83 5.77 4.02
N PRO A 133 -17.47 4.66 4.68
CA PRO A 133 -16.86 3.52 3.99
C PRO A 133 -17.83 2.87 3.01
N ARG A 134 -17.29 2.37 1.89
CA ARG A 134 -18.04 1.67 0.85
C ARG A 134 -17.41 0.34 0.49
N HIS A 135 -16.09 0.31 0.29
CA HIS A 135 -15.43 -0.90 -0.18
C HIS A 135 -13.95 -0.98 0.21
N PHE A 136 -13.48 -2.18 0.50
CA PHE A 136 -12.06 -2.50 0.49
C PHE A 136 -11.60 -2.48 -0.96
N VAL A 137 -10.65 -1.61 -1.28
CA VAL A 137 -10.19 -1.42 -2.67
C VAL A 137 -8.74 -1.82 -2.85
N ILE A 138 -8.42 -2.35 -4.03
CA ILE A 138 -7.09 -2.81 -4.42
C ILE A 138 -6.59 -2.02 -5.65
N GLY A 139 -5.31 -1.72 -5.67
CA GLY A 139 -4.59 -1.39 -6.90
C GLY A 139 -3.30 -2.17 -6.94
N ASN A 140 -3.14 -3.07 -7.92
CA ASN A 140 -1.94 -3.89 -8.02
C ASN A 140 -1.28 -3.82 -9.40
N VAL A 141 0.04 -3.95 -9.40
CA VAL A 141 0.85 -4.16 -10.60
C VAL A 141 1.92 -5.21 -10.30
N ALA A 142 1.89 -6.32 -11.05
CA ALA A 142 3.01 -7.25 -11.09
C ALA A 142 4.01 -6.78 -12.14
N TYR A 143 5.28 -6.63 -11.78
CA TYR A 143 6.31 -6.14 -12.68
C TYR A 143 7.58 -6.97 -12.59
N ALA A 144 8.24 -7.14 -13.74
CA ALA A 144 9.53 -7.82 -13.82
C ALA A 144 10.67 -6.82 -13.63
N LEU A 145 11.70 -7.22 -12.87
CA LEU A 145 12.81 -6.33 -12.54
C LEU A 145 13.73 -6.01 -13.74
N GLY A 146 13.60 -6.67 -14.89
CA GLY A 146 14.36 -6.35 -16.12
C GLY A 146 15.88 -6.59 -16.04
N VAL A 147 16.44 -6.96 -14.87
CA VAL A 147 17.90 -7.15 -14.65
C VAL A 147 18.41 -8.54 -15.08
N GLY A 148 17.58 -9.35 -15.75
CA GLY A 148 17.92 -10.73 -16.14
C GLY A 148 18.37 -10.87 -17.60
N ARG A 149 19.69 -10.83 -17.86
CA ARG A 149 20.41 -11.33 -19.06
C ARG A 149 19.98 -10.88 -20.48
N GLY A 150 18.90 -10.12 -20.66
CA GLY A 150 18.32 -9.86 -21.99
C GLY A 150 18.75 -8.60 -22.73
N ILE A 151 19.46 -7.67 -22.10
CA ILE A 151 19.83 -6.40 -22.75
C ILE A 151 21.35 -6.30 -22.80
N THR A 152 21.92 -6.62 -23.95
CA THR A 152 23.33 -6.33 -24.30
C THR A 152 23.66 -4.83 -24.17
N GLY A 153 22.65 -3.95 -24.06
CA GLY A 153 22.77 -2.54 -23.67
C GLY A 153 22.88 -2.27 -22.15
N SER A 154 22.43 -3.16 -21.26
CA SER A 154 22.52 -2.95 -19.79
C SER A 154 23.96 -2.93 -19.29
N LEU A 155 24.88 -3.66 -19.93
CA LEU A 155 26.30 -3.59 -19.56
C LEU A 155 26.90 -2.20 -19.81
N LYS A 156 26.47 -1.49 -20.87
CA LYS A 156 26.93 -0.11 -21.15
C LYS A 156 26.33 0.92 -20.18
N MET A 157 25.09 0.69 -19.75
CA MET A 157 24.38 1.57 -18.82
C MET A 157 24.89 1.41 -17.38
N ILE A 158 25.18 0.18 -16.95
CA ILE A 158 25.77 -0.12 -15.63
C ILE A 158 27.21 0.44 -15.52
N ALA A 159 27.92 0.58 -16.64
CA ALA A 159 29.25 1.21 -16.65
C ALA A 159 29.21 2.73 -16.42
N ARG A 160 28.04 3.37 -16.59
CA ARG A 160 27.85 4.81 -16.38
C ARG A 160 27.23 5.03 -15.00
N ARG A 161 27.82 5.93 -14.22
CA ARG A 161 27.27 6.36 -12.91
C ARG A 161 26.21 7.43 -13.11
N GLY A 162 25.20 7.43 -12.24
CA GLY A 162 24.10 8.40 -12.26
C GLY A 162 22.75 7.77 -12.58
N GLU A 163 21.76 8.63 -12.80
CA GLU A 163 20.39 8.22 -13.08
C GLU A 163 20.28 7.47 -14.42
N ILE A 164 19.55 6.37 -14.40
CA ILE A 164 19.13 5.63 -15.57
C ILE A 164 17.69 6.03 -15.87
N LYS A 165 17.50 7.05 -16.71
CA LYS A 165 16.18 7.66 -16.98
C LYS A 165 15.15 6.65 -17.45
N GLU A 166 15.51 5.74 -18.36
CA GLU A 166 14.58 4.73 -18.88
C GLU A 166 14.05 3.80 -17.78
N PHE A 167 14.89 3.44 -16.80
CA PHE A 167 14.42 2.67 -15.64
C PHE A 167 13.65 3.54 -14.67
N SER A 168 14.08 4.78 -14.42
CA SER A 168 13.35 5.72 -13.56
C SER A 168 11.92 5.92 -14.06
N ASP A 169 11.75 6.21 -15.35
CA ASP A 169 10.45 6.40 -16.00
C ASP A 169 9.60 5.13 -15.94
N MET A 170 10.19 3.96 -16.21
CA MET A 170 9.48 2.69 -16.16
C MET A 170 8.98 2.36 -14.75
N TYR A 171 9.82 2.50 -13.73
CA TYR A 171 9.42 2.27 -12.34
C TYR A 171 8.38 3.30 -11.91
N ASN A 172 8.60 4.59 -12.21
CA ASN A 172 7.65 5.64 -11.85
C ASN A 172 6.28 5.40 -12.48
N HIS A 173 6.24 5.02 -13.76
CA HIS A 173 5.00 4.63 -14.44
C HIS A 173 4.33 3.43 -13.77
N THR A 174 5.10 2.39 -13.43
CA THR A 174 4.59 1.19 -12.74
C THR A 174 3.99 1.54 -11.38
N ARG A 175 4.62 2.46 -10.62
CA ARG A 175 4.11 2.95 -9.33
C ARG A 175 2.78 3.68 -9.49
N HIS A 176 2.71 4.58 -10.47
CA HIS A 176 1.52 5.35 -10.78
C HIS A 176 0.36 4.48 -11.28
N LEU A 177 0.65 3.48 -12.11
CA LEU A 177 -0.37 2.57 -12.63
C LEU A 177 -1.07 1.78 -11.50
N ALA A 178 -0.35 1.40 -10.45
CA ALA A 178 -0.95 0.74 -9.29
C ALA A 178 -1.91 1.67 -8.53
N LEU A 179 -1.55 2.96 -8.38
CA LEU A 179 -2.43 3.97 -7.80
C LEU A 179 -3.64 4.27 -8.69
N GLU A 180 -3.47 4.38 -10.01
CA GLU A 180 -4.56 4.60 -10.94
C GLU A 180 -5.58 3.46 -10.91
N ARG A 181 -5.13 2.21 -10.76
CA ARG A 181 -6.03 1.06 -10.59
C ARG A 181 -6.85 1.13 -9.31
N LEU A 182 -6.20 1.52 -8.20
CA LEU A 182 -6.89 1.77 -6.93
C LEU A 182 -7.95 2.88 -7.07
N GLU A 183 -7.59 3.98 -7.73
CA GLU A 183 -8.48 5.11 -8.02
C GLU A 183 -9.68 4.69 -8.87
N ASN A 184 -9.44 3.90 -9.94
CA ASN A 184 -10.49 3.42 -10.83
C ASN A 184 -11.43 2.44 -10.11
N GLU A 185 -10.90 1.48 -9.37
CA GLU A 185 -11.71 0.52 -8.61
C GLU A 185 -12.61 1.23 -7.59
N ALA A 186 -12.07 2.23 -6.89
CA ALA A 186 -12.86 3.04 -5.96
C ALA A 186 -13.96 3.83 -6.67
N ALA A 187 -13.66 4.46 -7.82
CA ALA A 187 -14.61 5.22 -8.60
C ALA A 187 -15.76 4.34 -9.12
N GLU A 188 -15.46 3.14 -9.62
CA GLU A 188 -16.45 2.15 -10.08
C GLU A 188 -17.41 1.72 -8.96
N ARG A 189 -16.95 1.76 -7.71
CA ARG A 189 -17.75 1.47 -6.50
C ARG A 189 -18.47 2.70 -5.93
N GLY A 190 -18.42 3.84 -6.61
CA GLY A 190 -19.08 5.07 -6.18
C GLY A 190 -18.35 5.82 -5.07
N CYS A 191 -17.07 5.51 -4.83
CA CYS A 191 -16.24 6.23 -3.87
C CYS A 191 -15.72 7.53 -4.50
N ASN A 192 -15.58 8.58 -3.69
CA ASN A 192 -14.84 9.79 -4.09
C ASN A 192 -13.54 9.97 -3.32
N ALA A 193 -13.21 9.03 -2.42
CA ALA A 193 -11.95 8.98 -1.71
C ALA A 193 -11.49 7.53 -1.48
N VAL A 194 -10.19 7.33 -1.35
CA VAL A 194 -9.54 6.15 -0.79
C VAL A 194 -8.57 6.61 0.29
N VAL A 195 -8.84 6.23 1.52
CA VAL A 195 -8.07 6.64 2.70
C VAL A 195 -7.45 5.43 3.38
N ASP A 196 -6.44 5.69 4.22
CA ASP A 196 -5.65 4.65 4.90
C ASP A 196 -5.01 3.67 3.90
N ILE A 197 -4.40 4.23 2.84
CA ILE A 197 -3.73 3.45 1.82
C ILE A 197 -2.45 2.82 2.38
N ILE A 198 -2.37 1.50 2.32
CA ILE A 198 -1.18 0.72 2.66
C ILE A 198 -0.52 0.26 1.36
N THR A 199 0.73 0.67 1.16
CA THR A 199 1.54 0.25 0.02
C THR A 199 2.49 -0.88 0.42
N ARG A 200 2.51 -1.98 -0.34
CA ARG A 200 3.42 -3.12 -0.15
C ARG A 200 4.09 -3.49 -1.47
N ILE A 201 5.38 -3.84 -1.39
CA ILE A 201 6.11 -4.45 -2.49
C ILE A 201 6.43 -5.89 -2.11
N LEU A 202 5.75 -6.84 -2.74
CA LEU A 202 5.78 -8.26 -2.40
C LEU A 202 6.51 -9.06 -3.49
N PRO A 203 7.31 -10.08 -3.14
CA PRO A 203 7.85 -11.01 -4.13
C PRO A 203 6.73 -11.91 -4.69
N PHE A 204 6.72 -12.13 -6.01
CA PHE A 204 5.78 -13.05 -6.63
C PHE A 204 6.50 -13.97 -7.62
N GLY A 205 6.92 -15.15 -7.16
CA GLY A 205 7.74 -16.05 -7.96
C GLY A 205 9.15 -15.49 -8.23
N VAL A 206 9.79 -15.98 -9.30
CA VAL A 206 11.19 -15.63 -9.61
C VAL A 206 11.24 -14.38 -10.49
N GLY A 207 11.88 -13.32 -10.01
CA GLY A 207 12.17 -12.11 -10.79
C GLY A 207 11.00 -11.15 -11.01
N VAL A 208 9.84 -11.45 -10.41
CA VAL A 208 8.64 -10.60 -10.45
C VAL A 208 8.31 -10.13 -9.04
N ARG A 209 7.90 -8.86 -8.94
CA ARG A 209 7.37 -8.26 -7.72
C ARG A 209 5.96 -7.74 -7.98
N GLU A 210 5.11 -7.80 -6.97
CA GLU A 210 3.82 -7.13 -6.92
C GLU A 210 3.99 -5.83 -6.15
N MET A 211 3.64 -4.70 -6.75
CA MET A 211 3.25 -3.54 -5.98
C MET A 211 1.76 -3.65 -5.71
N LEU A 212 1.39 -3.63 -4.44
CA LEU A 212 0.03 -3.70 -3.96
C LEU A 212 -0.28 -2.44 -3.15
N LEU A 213 -1.32 -1.72 -3.54
CA LEU A 213 -1.98 -0.72 -2.71
C LEU A 213 -3.31 -1.31 -2.28
N VAL A 214 -3.63 -1.18 -1.00
CA VAL A 214 -4.96 -1.46 -0.46
C VAL A 214 -5.42 -0.26 0.35
N GLY A 215 -6.72 0.01 0.36
CA GLY A 215 -7.25 1.12 1.15
C GLY A 215 -8.74 0.98 1.40
N THR A 216 -9.29 1.94 2.14
CA THR A 216 -10.73 2.04 2.37
C THR A 216 -11.31 3.03 1.39
N GLY A 217 -12.03 2.52 0.38
CA GLY A 217 -12.83 3.31 -0.54
C GLY A 217 -14.03 3.88 0.22
N SER A 218 -14.15 5.20 0.20
CA SER A 218 -15.12 5.96 0.99
C SER A 218 -15.77 7.06 0.17
N TYR A 219 -16.93 7.51 0.64
CA TYR A 219 -17.60 8.70 0.16
C TYR A 219 -17.55 9.79 1.24
N ASN A 220 -17.10 10.99 0.87
CA ASN A 220 -17.18 12.18 1.70
C ASN A 220 -17.90 13.28 0.92
N PRO A 221 -19.11 13.70 1.33
CA PRO A 221 -19.92 14.66 0.57
C PRO A 221 -19.24 16.03 0.40
N VAL A 222 -18.35 16.40 1.33
CA VAL A 222 -17.62 17.67 1.30
C VAL A 222 -16.60 17.73 0.16
N LEU A 223 -16.06 16.59 -0.27
CA LEU A 223 -15.09 16.51 -1.37
C LEU A 223 -15.74 16.62 -2.76
N GLY A 224 -17.08 16.54 -2.84
CA GLY A 224 -17.83 16.64 -4.09
C GLY A 224 -17.55 15.47 -5.04
N GLN A 225 -17.44 15.78 -6.33
CA GLN A 225 -17.19 14.82 -7.41
C GLN A 225 -15.87 15.13 -8.11
N PRO A 226 -14.73 14.78 -7.51
CA PRO A 226 -13.44 14.98 -8.14
C PRO A 226 -13.32 14.09 -9.40
N LYS A 227 -12.49 14.50 -10.37
CA LYS A 227 -12.29 13.73 -11.62
C LYS A 227 -11.76 12.31 -11.38
N ARG A 228 -10.99 12.15 -10.30
CA ARG A 228 -10.48 10.89 -9.77
C ARG A 228 -10.70 10.92 -8.25
N PRO A 229 -10.93 9.79 -7.57
CA PRO A 229 -11.04 9.78 -6.12
C PRO A 229 -9.82 10.41 -5.46
N VAL A 230 -10.04 11.13 -4.36
CA VAL A 230 -8.97 11.60 -3.48
C VAL A 230 -8.25 10.38 -2.90
N THR A 231 -6.93 10.40 -2.83
CA THR A 231 -6.15 9.27 -2.27
C THR A 231 -5.24 9.73 -1.14
N SER A 232 -5.06 8.89 -0.11
CA SER A 232 -4.21 9.21 1.05
C SER A 232 -3.71 7.98 1.79
N GLU A 233 -2.42 8.00 2.17
CA GLU A 233 -1.80 6.99 3.04
C GLU A 233 -1.78 7.40 4.53
N LEU A 234 -2.45 8.49 4.88
CA LEU A 234 -2.53 8.96 6.26
C LEU A 234 -3.24 7.92 7.11
N THR A 235 -2.72 7.69 8.32
CA THR A 235 -3.42 6.86 9.29
C THR A 235 -4.75 7.50 9.68
N GLY A 236 -5.63 6.76 10.36
CA GLY A 236 -6.89 7.30 10.85
C GLY A 236 -6.65 8.55 11.72
N GLU A 237 -5.68 8.52 12.62
CA GLU A 237 -5.39 9.66 13.51
C GLU A 237 -4.82 10.87 12.76
N GLU A 238 -3.96 10.66 11.76
CA GLU A 238 -3.44 11.74 10.92
C GLU A 238 -4.55 12.39 10.10
N LEU A 239 -5.42 11.58 9.48
CA LEU A 239 -6.58 12.08 8.75
C LEU A 239 -7.50 12.90 9.66
N TRP A 240 -7.77 12.41 10.88
CA TRP A 240 -8.59 13.11 11.86
C TRP A 240 -7.97 14.45 12.27
N ASN A 241 -6.68 14.47 12.61
CA ASN A 241 -5.99 15.69 13.03
C ASN A 241 -5.99 16.77 11.94
N LEU A 242 -5.73 16.38 10.68
CA LEU A 242 -5.76 17.32 9.55
C LEU A 242 -7.16 17.81 9.27
N THR A 243 -8.16 16.93 9.34
CA THR A 243 -9.57 17.31 9.20
C THR A 243 -9.94 18.34 10.26
N GLN A 244 -9.50 18.16 11.52
CA GLN A 244 -9.69 19.13 12.60
C GLN A 244 -9.03 20.48 12.31
N MET A 245 -7.86 20.45 11.67
CA MET A 245 -7.13 21.66 11.25
C MET A 245 -7.69 22.28 9.96
N GLY A 246 -8.74 21.71 9.37
CA GLY A 246 -9.36 22.20 8.14
C GLY A 246 -8.59 21.85 6.87
N TYR A 247 -7.79 20.78 6.87
CA TYR A 247 -7.09 20.26 5.70
C TYR A 247 -7.75 18.98 5.19
N ALA A 248 -7.86 18.86 3.86
CA ALA A 248 -8.29 17.64 3.18
C ALA A 248 -7.14 17.05 2.36
N PRO A 249 -7.05 15.72 2.24
CA PRO A 249 -6.17 15.09 1.26
C PRO A 249 -6.63 15.43 -0.16
N LEU A 250 -5.67 15.41 -1.09
CA LEU A 250 -5.90 15.56 -2.53
C LEU A 250 -5.54 14.28 -3.27
N ARG A 251 -4.33 13.76 -3.03
CA ARG A 251 -3.81 12.56 -3.69
C ARG A 251 -2.60 11.99 -2.95
N LEU A 252 -2.44 10.69 -3.03
CA LEU A 252 -1.16 10.02 -2.81
C LEU A 252 -0.23 10.41 -3.96
N VAL A 253 0.97 10.88 -3.65
CA VAL A 253 1.98 11.30 -4.61
C VAL A 253 3.21 10.43 -4.47
N LEU A 254 3.82 10.06 -5.59
CA LEU A 254 4.87 9.06 -5.67
C LEU A 254 6.01 9.59 -6.56
N GLY A 255 7.25 9.45 -6.13
CA GLY A 255 8.42 9.82 -6.93
C GLY A 255 9.42 8.68 -6.93
N THR A 256 9.87 8.24 -8.11
CA THR A 256 10.86 7.16 -8.22
C THR A 256 12.04 7.56 -9.08
N SER A 257 13.25 7.17 -8.68
CA SER A 257 14.47 7.35 -9.46
C SER A 257 15.36 6.13 -9.34
N VAL A 258 15.94 5.69 -10.46
CA VAL A 258 16.83 4.52 -10.52
C VAL A 258 18.23 4.97 -10.91
N TYR A 259 19.21 4.66 -10.07
CA TYR A 259 20.60 5.08 -10.23
C TYR A 259 21.53 3.88 -10.38
N SER A 260 22.53 4.02 -11.25
CA SER A 260 23.66 3.11 -11.36
C SER A 260 24.82 3.62 -10.52
N LEU A 261 25.33 2.75 -9.65
CA LEU A 261 26.48 3.05 -8.81
C LEU A 261 27.83 2.81 -9.52
N GLY A 262 27.81 2.22 -10.71
CA GLY A 262 29.04 1.84 -11.44
C GLY A 262 29.85 0.74 -10.74
N LEU A 263 29.20 -0.06 -9.90
CA LEU A 263 29.84 -1.10 -9.08
C LEU A 263 29.55 -2.48 -9.67
N LEU A 264 30.57 -3.08 -10.30
CA LEU A 264 30.50 -4.47 -10.76
C LEU A 264 30.42 -5.40 -9.53
N GLY A 265 29.21 -5.84 -9.16
CA GLY A 265 28.98 -6.79 -8.06
C GLY A 265 27.97 -6.37 -6.99
N GLY A 266 27.39 -5.17 -7.07
CA GLY A 266 26.42 -4.68 -6.07
C GLY A 266 27.06 -3.98 -4.87
N LEU A 267 26.23 -3.41 -4.00
CA LEU A 267 26.69 -2.62 -2.83
C LEU A 267 27.49 -3.48 -1.85
N SER A 268 27.02 -4.71 -1.61
CA SER A 268 27.64 -5.65 -0.68
C SER A 268 29.06 -6.07 -1.08
N ALA A 269 29.29 -6.41 -2.34
CA ALA A 269 30.62 -6.77 -2.85
C ALA A 269 31.60 -5.58 -2.85
N PHE A 270 31.10 -4.37 -3.12
CA PHE A 270 31.91 -3.17 -3.09
C PHE A 270 32.33 -2.77 -1.67
N PHE A 271 31.41 -2.81 -0.70
CA PHE A 271 31.74 -2.55 0.70
C PHE A 271 32.65 -3.61 1.33
N GLN A 272 32.64 -4.85 0.84
CA GLN A 272 33.62 -5.87 1.24
C GLN A 272 35.03 -5.58 0.72
N SER A 273 35.16 -4.83 -0.39
CA SER A 273 36.45 -4.49 -1.01
C SER A 273 37.11 -3.22 -0.46
N PHE A 274 36.35 -2.34 0.20
CA PHE A 274 36.84 -1.11 0.80
C PHE A 274 36.96 -1.23 2.33
N GLY A 275 38.13 -0.83 2.85
CA GLY A 275 38.34 -0.67 4.29
C GLY A 275 37.40 0.41 4.87
N ARG A 276 37.14 0.29 6.18
CA ARG A 276 36.25 1.18 6.97
C ARG A 276 36.34 2.66 6.52
N GLY A 277 35.25 3.20 5.97
CA GLY A 277 35.15 4.61 5.59
C GLY A 277 33.91 4.90 4.74
N GLU A 278 33.54 6.18 4.64
CA GLU A 278 32.51 6.65 3.70
C GLU A 278 33.06 6.62 2.27
N ILE A 279 32.21 6.25 1.30
CA ILE A 279 32.54 6.33 -0.11
C ILE A 279 31.77 7.51 -0.69
N SER A 280 32.37 8.71 -0.61
CA SER A 280 31.69 9.98 -0.90
C SER A 280 30.98 10.00 -2.25
N GLU A 281 31.50 9.30 -3.27
CA GLU A 281 30.85 9.18 -4.58
C GLU A 281 29.51 8.44 -4.53
N VAL A 282 29.44 7.33 -3.79
CA VAL A 282 28.20 6.56 -3.60
C VAL A 282 27.24 7.35 -2.72
N THR A 283 27.76 8.03 -1.70
CA THR A 283 26.96 8.94 -0.85
C THR A 283 26.28 10.01 -1.71
N GLN A 284 27.03 10.72 -2.56
CA GLN A 284 26.48 11.76 -3.43
C GLN A 284 25.43 11.21 -4.40
N LEU A 285 25.67 10.05 -5.04
CA LEU A 285 24.67 9.43 -5.92
C LEU A 285 23.35 9.14 -5.22
N ILE A 286 23.39 8.69 -3.95
CA ILE A 286 22.18 8.45 -3.17
C ILE A 286 21.50 9.77 -2.78
N TYR A 287 22.26 10.83 -2.48
CA TYR A 287 21.70 12.16 -2.24
C TYR A 287 21.00 12.70 -3.49
N ASP A 288 21.66 12.65 -4.65
CA ASP A 288 21.08 13.09 -5.92
C ASP A 288 19.79 12.32 -6.25
N ALA A 289 19.80 11.00 -6.04
CA ALA A 289 18.62 10.17 -6.27
C ALA A 289 17.45 10.52 -5.34
N ARG A 290 17.72 10.91 -4.09
CA ARG A 290 16.69 11.38 -3.15
C ARG A 290 16.13 12.73 -3.57
N GLU A 291 17.00 13.67 -3.91
CA GLU A 291 16.58 15.01 -4.33
C GLU A 291 15.68 14.91 -5.57
N ASN A 292 16.09 14.12 -6.57
CA ASN A 292 15.29 13.92 -7.77
C ASN A 292 13.91 13.28 -7.47
N CYS A 293 13.84 12.31 -6.56
CA CYS A 293 12.55 11.74 -6.12
C CYS A 293 11.63 12.76 -5.43
N LEU A 294 12.21 13.62 -4.59
CA LEU A 294 11.43 14.66 -3.90
C LEU A 294 10.93 15.73 -4.86
N GLU A 295 11.73 16.09 -5.88
CA GLU A 295 11.31 17.02 -6.93
C GLU A 295 10.16 16.46 -7.79
N HIS A 296 10.13 15.14 -8.05
CA HIS A 296 8.98 14.51 -8.71
C HIS A 296 7.68 14.68 -7.90
N ILE A 297 7.73 14.38 -6.59
CA ILE A 297 6.58 14.57 -5.70
C ILE A 297 6.17 16.05 -5.61
N ARG A 298 7.15 16.95 -5.58
CA ARG A 298 6.91 18.39 -5.56
C ARG A 298 6.15 18.84 -6.80
N ALA A 299 6.60 18.43 -7.98
CA ALA A 299 5.97 18.77 -9.25
C ALA A 299 4.52 18.27 -9.32
N GLU A 300 4.25 17.03 -8.88
CA GLU A 300 2.89 16.50 -8.79
C GLU A 300 2.01 17.28 -7.83
N ALA A 301 2.53 17.64 -6.65
CA ALA A 301 1.81 18.44 -5.67
C ALA A 301 1.49 19.85 -6.19
N GLU A 302 2.40 20.47 -6.93
CA GLU A 302 2.20 21.76 -7.59
C GLU A 302 1.14 21.69 -8.70
N GLU A 303 1.15 20.63 -9.52
CA GLU A 303 0.11 20.38 -10.53
C GLU A 303 -1.27 20.21 -9.88
N LEU A 304 -1.31 19.50 -8.75
CA LEU A 304 -2.49 19.34 -7.94
C LEU A 304 -2.90 20.63 -7.20
N LYS A 305 -2.08 21.69 -7.21
CA LYS A 305 -2.22 22.94 -6.42
C LYS A 305 -2.35 22.66 -4.92
N ALA A 306 -1.57 21.73 -4.40
CA ALA A 306 -1.55 21.39 -2.98
C ALA A 306 -0.90 22.51 -2.16
N ASP A 307 -1.28 22.64 -0.89
CA ASP A 307 -0.59 23.52 0.06
C ASP A 307 0.69 22.87 0.59
N GLY A 308 0.78 21.54 0.51
CA GLY A 308 1.96 20.79 0.87
C GLY A 308 1.79 19.29 0.67
N VAL A 309 2.88 18.55 0.88
CA VAL A 309 2.91 17.09 0.96
C VAL A 309 3.38 16.70 2.35
N ILE A 310 2.62 15.84 3.01
CA ILE A 310 2.92 15.40 4.37
C ILE A 310 3.11 13.89 4.44
N GLY A 311 3.70 13.43 5.54
CA GLY A 311 3.96 12.00 5.76
C GLY A 311 5.00 11.41 4.81
N ILE A 312 5.89 12.23 4.23
CA ILE A 312 6.85 11.78 3.22
C ILE A 312 7.75 10.69 3.79
N LYS A 313 7.75 9.53 3.14
CA LYS A 313 8.65 8.40 3.44
C LYS A 313 9.54 8.16 2.24
N VAL A 314 10.81 7.91 2.49
CA VAL A 314 11.81 7.61 1.44
C VAL A 314 12.38 6.22 1.65
N PHE A 315 12.33 5.42 0.60
CA PHE A 315 12.79 4.04 0.54
C PHE A 315 13.93 3.91 -0.46
N ILE A 316 14.82 2.98 -0.19
CA ILE A 316 15.95 2.64 -1.07
C ILE A 316 15.96 1.13 -1.26
N TYR A 317 15.89 0.67 -2.51
CA TYR A 317 15.90 -0.74 -2.87
C TYR A 317 17.10 -1.05 -3.76
N GLU A 318 17.85 -2.11 -3.42
CA GLU A 318 18.87 -2.66 -4.31
C GLU A 318 18.18 -3.55 -5.37
N LEU A 319 18.35 -3.20 -6.64
CA LEU A 319 17.75 -3.92 -7.77
C LEU A 319 18.68 -5.02 -8.33
N GLY A 320 19.92 -5.08 -7.84
CA GLY A 320 20.99 -5.93 -8.36
C GLY A 320 21.76 -5.27 -9.51
N GLY A 321 22.94 -5.81 -9.84
CA GLY A 321 23.78 -5.28 -10.92
C GLY A 321 24.34 -3.88 -10.66
N GLY A 322 24.41 -3.45 -9.40
CA GLY A 322 24.85 -2.10 -9.03
C GLY A 322 23.79 -1.00 -9.21
N LEU A 323 22.53 -1.38 -9.43
CA LEU A 323 21.40 -0.47 -9.52
C LEU A 323 20.68 -0.31 -8.18
N VAL A 324 20.25 0.92 -7.91
CA VAL A 324 19.47 1.29 -6.72
C VAL A 324 18.24 2.09 -7.15
N GLU A 325 17.07 1.70 -6.66
CA GLU A 325 15.84 2.49 -6.73
C GLU A 325 15.72 3.33 -5.46
N VAL A 326 15.48 4.62 -5.62
CA VAL A 326 14.97 5.49 -4.55
C VAL A 326 13.51 5.76 -4.86
N MET A 327 12.65 5.60 -3.87
CA MET A 327 11.22 5.87 -3.98
C MET A 327 10.81 6.76 -2.81
N ALA A 328 10.14 7.87 -3.12
CA ALA A 328 9.44 8.69 -2.16
C ALA A 328 7.93 8.51 -2.32
N ILE A 329 7.20 8.62 -1.22
CA ILE A 329 5.72 8.58 -1.18
C ILE A 329 5.24 9.55 -0.11
N GLY A 330 4.11 10.22 -0.35
CA GLY A 330 3.47 11.12 0.62
C GLY A 330 2.02 11.43 0.24
N THR A 331 1.31 12.17 1.10
CA THR A 331 -0.05 12.66 0.79
C THR A 331 -0.02 14.16 0.53
N ALA A 332 -0.43 14.57 -0.67
CA ALA A 332 -0.69 15.98 -0.97
C ALA A 332 -1.98 16.44 -0.28
N ILE A 333 -1.93 17.60 0.39
CA ILE A 333 -3.06 18.15 1.17
C ILE A 333 -3.34 19.61 0.79
N ARG A 334 -4.55 20.07 1.06
CA ARG A 334 -4.93 21.49 0.95
C ARG A 334 -5.94 21.87 2.02
N LYS A 335 -5.93 23.12 2.45
CA LYS A 335 -7.04 23.69 3.21
C LYS A 335 -8.36 23.51 2.47
N HIS A 336 -9.36 23.06 3.21
CA HIS A 336 -10.71 22.85 2.72
C HIS A 336 -11.71 23.35 3.76
N SER A 337 -12.42 24.44 3.47
CA SER A 337 -13.32 25.09 4.45
C SER A 337 -14.50 24.23 4.91
N GLY A 338 -14.82 23.17 4.15
CA GLY A 338 -15.94 22.29 4.47
C GLY A 338 -15.61 21.12 5.40
N VAL A 339 -14.33 20.73 5.52
CA VAL A 339 -13.98 19.54 6.31
C VAL A 339 -13.92 19.89 7.79
N ARG A 340 -14.39 18.96 8.63
CA ARG A 340 -14.45 19.10 10.08
C ARG A 340 -14.69 17.73 10.70
N THR A 341 -14.18 17.52 11.90
CA THR A 341 -14.49 16.30 12.65
C THR A 341 -15.82 16.47 13.39
N GLN A 342 -16.45 15.35 13.76
CA GLN A 342 -17.68 15.36 14.55
C GLN A 342 -17.37 15.60 16.03
N THR A 343 -16.25 15.05 16.53
CA THR A 343 -15.78 15.27 17.90
C THR A 343 -14.65 16.31 17.94
N GLU A 344 -14.58 17.05 19.04
CA GLU A 344 -13.51 18.03 19.29
C GLU A 344 -12.18 17.38 19.67
N GLN A 345 -12.23 16.23 20.35
CA GLN A 345 -11.06 15.51 20.84
C GLN A 345 -11.11 14.04 20.42
N LEU A 346 -9.99 13.55 19.88
CA LEU A 346 -9.83 12.15 19.53
C LEU A 346 -9.83 11.28 20.80
N LEU A 347 -10.53 10.15 20.74
CA LEU A 347 -10.60 9.22 21.85
C LEU A 347 -9.20 8.64 22.14
N PRO A 348 -8.79 8.51 23.41
CA PRO A 348 -7.54 7.84 23.75
C PRO A 348 -7.46 6.41 23.17
N GLN A 349 -8.59 5.69 23.15
CA GLN A 349 -8.69 4.34 22.59
C GLN A 349 -8.44 4.30 21.09
N ALA A 350 -8.60 5.41 20.35
CA ALA A 350 -8.26 5.44 18.93
C ALA A 350 -6.74 5.55 18.69
N ILE A 351 -5.97 5.89 19.73
CA ILE A 351 -4.51 6.11 19.66
C ILE A 351 -3.75 4.96 20.33
N ILE A 352 -4.33 4.34 21.36
CA ILE A 352 -3.71 3.23 22.10
C ILE A 352 -3.53 2.04 21.16
N ARG A 353 -2.26 1.68 20.89
CA ARG A 353 -1.93 0.50 20.09
C ARG A 353 -2.06 -0.77 20.91
N ASP A 354 -2.65 -1.79 20.30
CA ASP A 354 -2.72 -3.12 20.88
C ASP A 354 -1.32 -3.74 21.02
N ARG A 355 -1.17 -4.60 22.03
CA ARG A 355 0.10 -5.25 22.35
C ARG A 355 0.00 -6.73 22.03
N ASP A 356 0.95 -7.23 21.25
CA ASP A 356 1.09 -8.67 21.03
C ASP A 356 1.34 -9.38 22.37
N THR A 357 0.51 -10.38 22.67
CA THR A 357 0.68 -11.24 23.84
C THR A 357 1.12 -12.66 23.47
N PHE A 358 1.09 -12.99 22.18
CA PHE A 358 1.54 -14.27 21.64
C PHE A 358 2.74 -14.03 20.72
N PHE A 359 3.84 -14.72 21.02
CA PHE A 359 5.08 -14.62 20.27
C PHE A 359 5.43 -15.99 19.70
N ASP A 360 5.22 -16.17 18.41
CA ASP A 360 5.76 -17.29 17.66
C ASP A 360 6.92 -16.77 16.80
N LEU A 361 8.14 -16.88 17.31
CA LEU A 361 9.33 -16.38 16.62
C LEU A 361 10.17 -17.56 16.13
N ALA A 362 10.14 -17.78 14.81
CA ALA A 362 11.28 -18.40 14.13
C ALA A 362 12.48 -17.41 14.18
N PRO A 363 13.72 -17.87 14.45
CA PRO A 363 14.88 -17.01 14.73
C PRO A 363 15.30 -15.99 13.65
N GLN A 364 14.79 -16.11 12.42
CA GLN A 364 15.25 -15.29 11.28
C GLN A 364 14.50 -13.95 11.11
N MET A 365 13.37 -13.75 11.80
CA MET A 365 12.54 -12.54 11.66
C MET A 365 12.84 -11.44 12.70
N GLN A 366 13.75 -11.71 13.65
CA GLN A 366 14.15 -10.76 14.69
C GLN A 366 14.88 -9.53 14.12
N GLY A 367 15.57 -9.69 12.98
CA GLY A 367 16.27 -8.59 12.31
C GLY A 367 15.37 -7.61 11.55
N MET A 368 14.16 -8.01 11.16
CA MET A 368 13.20 -7.12 10.47
C MET A 368 12.38 -6.28 11.46
N ARG A 369 11.97 -6.86 12.60
CA ARG A 369 11.15 -6.15 13.58
C ARG A 369 11.90 -5.07 14.36
N ASN A 370 13.21 -5.22 14.60
CA ASN A 370 14.00 -4.15 15.23
C ASN A 370 14.01 -2.87 14.38
N ARG A 371 13.95 -2.96 13.05
CA ARG A 371 13.87 -1.76 12.18
C ARG A 371 12.48 -1.12 12.11
N GLU A 372 11.42 -1.88 12.38
CA GLU A 372 10.05 -1.35 12.46
C GLU A 372 9.75 -0.73 13.83
N LEU A 373 10.39 -1.22 14.89
CA LEU A 373 10.32 -0.62 16.24
C LEU A 373 11.28 0.57 16.40
N GLU A 374 12.41 0.60 15.69
CA GLU A 374 13.38 1.71 15.75
C GLU A 374 13.08 2.87 14.77
N ARG A 375 12.04 2.73 13.93
CA ARG A 375 11.54 3.80 13.05
C ARG A 375 10.09 4.18 13.35
N LYS A 376 9.69 4.31 14.62
CA LYS A 376 8.47 5.05 15.01
C LYS A 376 8.67 5.74 16.35
#